data_AF-A0A962PX53-F1
#
_entry.id   AF-A0A962PX53-F1
#
_cell.length_a   1.000
_cell.length_b   1.000
_cell.length_c   1.000
_cell.angle_alpha   90.00
_cell.angle_beta   90.00
_cell.angle_gamma   90.00
#
_symmetry.space_group_name_H-M   'P 1'
#
loop_
_entity.id
_entity.type
_entity.pdbx_description
1 polymer ?
#
loop_
_entity_poly.entity_id
_entity_poly.type
_entity_poly.pdbx_seq_one_letter_code
_entity_poly.pdbx_strand_id
1 'polypeptide(L)'
;MEAAGRIGDVLEYYAGRGVFSGFSRRAQRASGAEFRLRWHREQVFRWVWNEAKQTLRISCVLPAVPARSAMYRDFRAWLVARQDDALPPHRRCDRAKVALKTHNRGGDVALTLQVLDGDVDYAANKLVSLVNEIYLDFLSSGLYFEWLIETFDLDPDNPY
;
A
#
# COMPACT_ATOMS: atom_id res chain seq x y z
N MET A 1 9.73 2.50 -19.66
CA MET A 1 9.04 3.82 -19.46
C MET A 1 7.52 3.70 -19.59
N GLU A 2 7.01 2.92 -20.54
CA GLU A 2 5.57 2.65 -20.70
C GLU A 2 4.89 2.19 -19.39
N ALA A 3 5.53 1.25 -18.67
CA ALA A 3 5.04 0.76 -17.38
C ALA A 3 4.85 1.87 -16.33
N ALA A 4 5.85 2.75 -16.19
CA ALA A 4 5.78 3.88 -15.26
C ALA A 4 4.68 4.89 -15.65
N GLY A 5 4.44 5.08 -16.95
CA GLY A 5 3.32 5.89 -17.46
C GLY A 5 1.99 5.31 -17.02
N ARG A 6 1.75 4.03 -17.34
CA ARG A 6 0.53 3.29 -17.00
C ARG A 6 0.24 3.26 -15.49
N ILE A 7 1.24 2.99 -14.66
CA ILE A 7 1.11 3.08 -13.20
C ILE A 7 0.67 4.49 -12.78
N GLY A 8 1.29 5.53 -13.36
CA GLY A 8 0.91 6.91 -13.12
C GLY A 8 -0.53 7.19 -13.49
N ASP A 9 -0.99 6.70 -14.65
CA ASP A 9 -2.34 6.91 -15.17
C ASP A 9 -3.39 6.23 -14.27
N VAL A 10 -3.13 5.02 -13.78
CA VAL A 10 -3.99 4.33 -12.80
C VAL A 10 -4.09 5.13 -11.50
N LEU A 11 -2.97 5.63 -10.96
CA LEU A 11 -2.98 6.40 -9.73
C LEU A 11 -3.68 7.76 -9.90
N GLU A 12 -3.50 8.41 -11.05
CA GLU A 12 -4.17 9.66 -11.39
C GLU A 12 -5.68 9.47 -11.57
N TYR A 13 -6.11 8.34 -12.14
CA TYR A 13 -7.52 7.98 -12.21
C TYR A 13 -8.16 7.92 -10.82
N TYR A 14 -7.51 7.29 -9.85
CA TYR A 14 -8.00 7.25 -8.46
C TYR A 14 -8.01 8.64 -7.81
N ALA A 15 -7.02 9.49 -8.10
CA ALA A 15 -7.02 10.89 -7.64
C ALA A 15 -8.21 11.66 -8.22
N GLY A 16 -8.49 11.54 -9.51
CA GLY A 16 -9.63 12.19 -10.17
C GLY A 16 -10.99 11.70 -9.67
N ARG A 17 -11.04 10.51 -9.07
CA ARG A 17 -12.23 9.94 -8.41
C ARG A 17 -12.37 10.37 -6.94
N GLY A 18 -11.45 11.18 -6.42
CA GLY A 18 -11.45 11.64 -5.02
C GLY A 18 -11.00 10.59 -4.02
N VAL A 19 -10.39 9.47 -4.47
CA VAL A 19 -9.84 8.47 -3.53
C VAL A 19 -8.63 9.03 -2.81
N PHE A 20 -7.78 9.79 -3.52
CA PHE A 20 -6.63 10.49 -2.93
C PHE A 20 -6.97 11.97 -2.78
N SER A 21 -6.65 12.58 -1.64
CA SER A 21 -6.78 14.03 -1.44
C SER A 21 -5.66 14.82 -2.15
N GLY A 22 -4.62 14.14 -2.65
CA GLY A 22 -3.62 14.73 -3.53
C GLY A 22 -2.78 13.70 -4.28
N PHE A 23 -2.28 14.05 -5.46
CA PHE A 23 -1.43 13.19 -6.29
C PHE A 23 -0.36 14.03 -7.02
N SER A 24 0.84 13.48 -7.15
CA SER A 24 1.90 14.06 -7.98
C SER A 24 2.86 13.00 -8.52
N ARG A 25 3.27 13.18 -9.78
CA ARG A 25 4.40 12.46 -10.40
C ARG A 25 5.68 13.25 -10.09
N ARG A 26 6.64 12.69 -9.35
CA ARG A 26 7.83 13.43 -8.88
C ARG A 26 9.05 13.24 -9.76
N ALA A 27 9.28 12.03 -10.26
CA ALA A 27 10.38 11.73 -11.16
C ALA A 27 10.04 10.51 -12.00
N GLN A 28 10.26 10.59 -13.31
CA GLN A 28 10.26 9.45 -14.22
C GLN A 28 11.65 9.37 -14.84
N ARG A 29 12.35 8.27 -14.59
CA ARG A 29 13.68 7.98 -15.14
C ARG A 29 13.61 6.63 -15.86
N ALA A 30 14.60 6.33 -16.69
CA ALA A 30 14.69 5.03 -17.34
C ALA A 30 14.66 3.85 -16.34
N SER A 31 15.20 4.04 -15.13
CA SER A 31 15.27 3.01 -14.08
C SER A 31 14.02 2.89 -13.20
N GLY A 32 13.03 3.78 -13.32
CA GLY A 32 11.85 3.76 -12.47
C GLY A 32 11.16 5.11 -12.31
N ALA A 33 10.14 5.14 -11.46
CA ALA A 33 9.37 6.35 -11.19
C ALA A 33 9.00 6.51 -9.73
N GLU A 34 8.81 7.75 -9.29
CA GLU A 34 8.28 8.10 -7.97
C GLU A 34 6.96 8.85 -8.10
N PHE A 35 5.98 8.42 -7.32
CA PHE A 35 4.68 9.06 -7.16
C PHE A 35 4.48 9.40 -5.68
N ARG A 36 3.80 10.51 -5.42
CA ARG A 36 3.36 10.88 -4.07
C ARG A 36 1.87 11.10 -4.05
N LEU A 37 1.22 10.51 -3.07
CA LEU A 37 -0.20 10.56 -2.89
C LEU A 37 -0.50 11.02 -1.48
N ARG A 38 -1.42 11.96 -1.30
CA ARG A 38 -2.00 12.25 0.01
C ARG A 38 -3.29 11.46 0.13
N TRP A 39 -3.40 10.67 1.19
CA TRP A 39 -4.53 9.77 1.41
C TRP A 39 -4.71 9.51 2.91
N HIS A 40 -5.46 8.48 3.29
CA HIS A 40 -5.81 8.04 4.65
C HIS A 40 -5.11 8.82 5.79
N ARG A 41 -5.91 9.63 6.52
CA ARG A 41 -5.44 10.48 7.63
C ARG A 41 -4.36 11.47 7.21
N GLU A 42 -4.55 12.11 6.05
CA GLU A 42 -3.66 13.11 5.44
C GLU A 42 -2.19 12.66 5.26
N GLN A 43 -1.93 11.35 5.32
CA GLN A 43 -0.60 10.79 5.14
C GLN A 43 -0.13 10.92 3.70
N VAL A 44 1.15 11.22 3.53
CA VAL A 44 1.80 11.21 2.22
C VAL A 44 2.45 9.86 1.95
N PHE A 45 1.83 9.08 1.09
CA PHE A 45 2.36 7.81 0.63
C PHE A 45 3.35 8.04 -0.52
N ARG A 46 4.58 7.59 -0.33
CA ARG A 46 5.62 7.59 -1.38
C ARG A 46 5.67 6.24 -2.07
N TRP A 47 5.23 6.21 -3.33
CA TRP A 47 5.23 5.05 -4.20
C TRP A 47 6.41 5.10 -5.16
N VAL A 48 7.12 3.99 -5.28
CA VAL A 48 8.33 3.88 -6.10
C VAL A 48 8.22 2.66 -6.98
N TRP A 49 8.21 2.89 -8.29
CA TRP A 49 8.34 1.87 -9.31
C TRP A 49 9.82 1.64 -9.62
N ASN A 50 10.25 0.38 -9.64
CA ASN A 50 11.58 -0.04 -10.08
C ASN A 50 11.45 -0.92 -11.32
N GLU A 51 11.91 -0.43 -12.47
CA GLU A 51 11.78 -1.12 -13.75
C GLU A 51 12.59 -2.44 -13.75
N ALA A 52 13.83 -2.42 -13.28
CA ALA A 52 14.71 -3.59 -13.32
C ALA A 52 14.20 -4.76 -12.47
N LYS A 53 13.55 -4.46 -11.34
CA LYS A 53 13.01 -5.46 -10.41
C LYS A 53 11.53 -5.76 -10.62
N GLN A 54 10.87 -5.01 -11.49
CA GLN A 54 9.42 -5.07 -11.69
C GLN A 54 8.65 -4.95 -10.36
N THR A 55 9.03 -3.98 -9.52
CA THR A 55 8.44 -3.82 -8.18
C THR A 55 7.83 -2.44 -7.99
N LEU A 56 6.62 -2.41 -7.45
CA LEU A 56 5.95 -1.21 -6.96
C LEU A 56 5.97 -1.23 -5.43
N ARG A 57 6.60 -0.23 -4.84
CA ARG A 57 6.82 -0.15 -3.40
C ARG A 57 6.17 1.08 -2.80
N ILE A 58 5.50 0.92 -1.68
CA ILE A 58 5.10 2.00 -0.77
C ILE A 58 6.10 2.07 0.38
N SER A 59 6.65 3.26 0.60
CA SER A 59 7.75 3.44 1.56
C SER A 59 7.33 3.27 3.01
N CYS A 60 6.07 3.58 3.35
CA CYS A 60 5.48 3.35 4.66
C CYS A 60 3.95 3.20 4.49
N VAL A 61 3.39 2.12 5.03
CA VAL A 61 1.94 1.86 5.13
C VAL A 61 1.47 1.77 6.59
N LEU A 62 2.38 1.48 7.53
CA LEU A 62 2.13 1.53 8.97
C LEU A 62 3.38 2.13 9.64
N PRO A 63 3.34 3.40 10.10
CA PRO A 63 4.47 4.03 10.78
C PRO A 63 4.58 3.61 12.26
N ALA A 64 5.73 3.83 12.88
CA ALA A 64 5.92 3.60 14.33
C ALA A 64 5.52 2.19 14.85
N VAL A 65 5.55 1.15 14.01
CA VAL A 65 5.26 -0.22 14.43
C VAL A 65 6.57 -0.91 14.81
N PRO A 66 6.80 -1.34 16.06
CA PRO A 66 8.04 -2.03 16.41
C PRO A 66 8.22 -3.35 15.64
N ALA A 67 9.43 -3.64 15.15
CA ALA A 67 9.69 -4.81 14.29
C ALA A 67 9.43 -6.18 14.95
N ARG A 68 9.34 -6.25 16.28
CA ARG A 68 9.02 -7.47 17.04
C ARG A 68 7.63 -7.43 17.69
N SER A 69 6.78 -6.47 17.32
CA SER A 69 5.43 -6.34 17.88
C SER A 69 4.47 -7.41 17.35
N ALA A 70 3.39 -7.64 18.11
CA ALA A 70 2.26 -8.46 17.65
C ALA A 70 1.66 -7.87 16.37
N MET A 71 1.49 -6.55 16.31
CA MET A 71 0.96 -5.85 15.13
C MET A 71 1.73 -6.17 13.85
N TYR A 72 3.06 -6.15 13.88
CA TYR A 72 3.83 -6.46 12.68
C TYR A 72 3.73 -7.94 12.28
N ARG A 73 3.69 -8.85 13.26
CA ARG A 73 3.46 -10.28 12.99
C ARG A 73 2.09 -10.49 12.35
N ASP A 74 1.06 -9.88 12.91
CA ASP A 74 -0.33 -10.07 12.48
C ASP A 74 -0.55 -9.40 11.12
N PHE A 75 0.07 -8.26 10.86
CA PHE A 75 0.09 -7.63 9.54
C PHE A 75 0.70 -8.54 8.46
N ARG A 76 1.80 -9.25 8.78
CA ARG A 76 2.38 -10.23 7.85
C ARG A 76 1.42 -11.39 7.59
N ALA A 77 0.77 -11.92 8.62
CA ALA A 77 -0.22 -12.97 8.47
C ALA A 77 -1.42 -12.51 7.61
N TRP A 78 -1.90 -11.28 7.85
CA TRP A 78 -2.97 -10.67 7.09
C TRP A 78 -2.60 -10.51 5.60
N LEU A 79 -1.38 -10.05 5.28
CA LEU A 79 -0.89 -9.96 3.90
C LEU A 79 -0.82 -11.32 3.20
N VAL A 80 -0.42 -12.38 3.90
CA VAL A 80 -0.41 -13.75 3.35
C VAL A 80 -1.85 -14.19 3.04
N ALA A 81 -2.79 -13.91 3.92
CA ALA A 81 -4.21 -14.22 3.71
C ALA A 81 -4.81 -13.49 2.50
N ARG A 82 -4.28 -12.32 2.09
CA ARG A 82 -4.73 -11.62 0.87
C ARG A 82 -4.42 -12.37 -0.42
N GLN A 83 -3.55 -13.38 -0.37
CA GLN A 83 -3.26 -14.27 -1.50
C GLN A 83 -3.91 -15.65 -1.33
N ASP A 84 -4.90 -15.81 -0.44
CA ASP A 84 -5.61 -17.08 -0.25
C ASP A 84 -6.68 -17.26 -1.34
N ASP A 85 -6.74 -18.47 -1.92
CA ASP A 85 -7.71 -18.81 -2.96
C ASP A 85 -9.16 -18.81 -2.46
N ALA A 86 -9.37 -18.90 -1.15
CA ALA A 86 -10.69 -18.75 -0.53
C ALA A 86 -11.24 -17.31 -0.63
N LEU A 87 -10.40 -16.30 -0.88
CA LEU A 87 -10.87 -14.93 -1.06
C LEU A 87 -11.51 -14.74 -2.45
N PRO A 88 -12.60 -13.94 -2.54
CA PRO A 88 -13.16 -13.54 -3.82
C PRO A 88 -12.12 -12.88 -4.74
N PRO A 89 -12.17 -13.08 -6.07
CA PRO A 89 -11.14 -12.59 -7.00
C PRO A 89 -10.88 -11.07 -6.92
N HIS A 90 -11.89 -10.27 -6.59
CA HIS A 90 -11.75 -8.83 -6.46
C HIS A 90 -10.96 -8.41 -5.20
N ARG A 91 -10.99 -9.19 -4.11
CA ARG A 91 -10.16 -8.97 -2.90
C ARG A 91 -8.82 -9.69 -2.94
N ARG A 92 -8.76 -10.84 -3.62
CA ARG A 92 -7.56 -11.68 -3.71
C ARG A 92 -6.46 -11.04 -4.56
N CYS A 93 -5.22 -11.06 -4.07
CA CYS A 93 -4.03 -10.85 -4.89
C CYS A 93 -3.64 -12.18 -5.54
N ASP A 94 -3.69 -12.24 -6.86
CA ASP A 94 -3.39 -13.47 -7.61
C ASP A 94 -1.89 -13.76 -7.58
N ARG A 95 -1.52 -14.94 -7.08
CA ARG A 95 -0.12 -15.38 -6.94
C ARG A 95 0.59 -15.60 -8.27
N ALA A 96 -0.15 -15.81 -9.35
CA ALA A 96 0.43 -15.92 -10.69
C ALA A 96 0.81 -14.55 -11.26
N LYS A 97 0.13 -13.48 -10.81
CA LYS A 97 0.34 -12.12 -11.29
C LYS A 97 1.29 -11.31 -10.42
N VAL A 98 1.18 -11.47 -9.10
CA VAL A 98 1.88 -10.62 -8.14
C VAL A 98 2.40 -11.38 -6.93
N ALA A 99 3.53 -10.94 -6.40
CA ALA A 99 4.05 -11.38 -5.10
C ALA A 99 4.14 -10.21 -4.13
N LEU A 100 3.52 -10.35 -2.95
CA LEU A 100 3.59 -9.36 -1.88
C LEU A 100 4.78 -9.60 -0.95
N LYS A 101 5.47 -8.53 -0.58
CA LYS A 101 6.56 -8.51 0.41
C LYS A 101 6.36 -7.33 1.34
N THR A 102 6.69 -7.50 2.61
CA THR A 102 6.75 -6.39 3.56
C THR A 102 8.05 -6.45 4.35
N HIS A 103 8.50 -5.29 4.80
CA HIS A 103 9.64 -5.16 5.69
C HIS A 103 9.40 -3.99 6.64
N ASN A 104 9.95 -4.12 7.83
CA ASN A 104 9.90 -3.08 8.85
C ASN A 104 11.31 -2.53 9.04
N ARG A 105 11.49 -1.24 8.76
CA ARG A 105 12.78 -0.56 8.96
C ARG A 105 12.59 0.59 9.92
N GLY A 106 13.09 0.43 11.14
CA GLY A 106 13.07 1.48 12.16
C GLY A 106 11.66 1.91 12.60
N GLY A 107 10.67 1.02 12.49
CA GLY A 107 9.27 1.35 12.80
C GLY A 107 8.40 1.54 11.57
N ASP A 108 8.99 1.88 10.43
CA ASP A 108 8.26 2.07 9.18
C ASP A 108 8.05 0.73 8.48
N VAL A 109 6.80 0.28 8.46
CA VAL A 109 6.40 -0.90 7.69
C VAL A 109 6.14 -0.48 6.26
N ALA A 110 6.94 -1.01 5.36
CA ALA A 110 6.82 -0.79 3.94
C ALA A 110 6.20 -2.02 3.26
N LEU A 111 5.50 -1.76 2.16
CA LEU A 111 4.83 -2.77 1.35
C LEU A 111 5.41 -2.74 -0.06
N THR A 112 5.71 -3.91 -0.61
CA THR A 112 6.26 -4.05 -1.96
C THR A 112 5.48 -5.14 -2.68
N LEU A 113 4.98 -4.80 -3.86
CA LEU A 113 4.33 -5.71 -4.77
C LEU A 113 5.27 -5.91 -5.96
N GLN A 114 5.64 -7.16 -6.23
CA GLN A 114 6.41 -7.56 -7.39
C GLN A 114 5.47 -8.06 -8.47
N VAL A 115 5.60 -7.53 -9.69
CA VAL A 115 4.82 -7.93 -10.86
C VAL A 115 5.51 -9.14 -11.50
N LEU A 116 4.74 -10.20 -11.77
CA LEU A 116 5.25 -11.49 -12.25
C LEU A 116 4.90 -11.75 -13.72
N ASP A 117 3.78 -11.21 -14.20
CA ASP A 117 3.25 -11.42 -15.55
C ASP A 117 3.36 -10.17 -16.46
N GLY A 118 3.90 -9.07 -15.92
CA GLY A 118 4.00 -7.78 -16.61
C GLY A 118 2.75 -6.90 -16.54
N ASP A 119 1.67 -7.34 -15.88
CA ASP A 119 0.42 -6.59 -15.75
C ASP A 119 0.53 -5.49 -14.67
N VAL A 120 1.16 -4.38 -15.03
CA VAL A 120 1.40 -3.26 -14.13
C VAL A 120 0.12 -2.52 -13.72
N ASP A 121 -0.93 -2.57 -14.55
CA ASP A 121 -2.22 -1.97 -14.21
C ASP A 121 -2.90 -2.77 -13.12
N TYR A 122 -2.94 -4.11 -13.26
CA TYR A 122 -3.43 -4.99 -12.20
C TYR A 122 -2.65 -4.77 -10.89
N ALA A 123 -1.33 -4.70 -10.97
CA ALA A 123 -0.48 -4.46 -9.82
C ALA A 123 -0.78 -3.14 -9.11
N ALA A 124 -0.89 -2.03 -9.86
CA ALA A 124 -1.21 -0.72 -9.31
C ALA A 124 -2.61 -0.72 -8.66
N ASN A 125 -3.63 -1.22 -9.37
CA ASN A 125 -5.00 -1.32 -8.84
C ASN A 125 -5.05 -2.15 -7.56
N LYS A 126 -4.42 -3.33 -7.55
CA LYS A 126 -4.39 -4.20 -6.36
C LYS A 126 -3.66 -3.57 -5.20
N LEU A 127 -2.57 -2.84 -5.45
CA LEU A 127 -1.85 -2.18 -4.37
C LEU A 127 -2.68 -1.02 -3.78
N VAL A 128 -3.46 -0.31 -4.58
CA VAL A 128 -4.43 0.70 -4.07
C VAL A 128 -5.49 0.01 -3.22
N SER A 129 -6.15 -1.03 -3.74
CA SER A 129 -7.14 -1.79 -2.98
C SER A 129 -6.56 -2.34 -1.67
N LEU A 130 -5.33 -2.85 -1.70
CA LEU A 130 -4.66 -3.43 -0.55
C LEU A 130 -4.41 -2.37 0.53
N VAL A 131 -3.93 -1.18 0.18
CA VAL A 131 -3.79 -0.08 1.15
C VAL A 131 -5.15 0.29 1.74
N ASN A 132 -6.20 0.38 0.93
CA ASN A 132 -7.54 0.67 1.43
C ASN A 132 -8.02 -0.41 2.42
N GLU A 133 -7.79 -1.69 2.12
CA GLU A 133 -8.09 -2.79 3.05
C GLU A 133 -7.24 -2.74 4.32
N ILE A 134 -6.00 -2.23 4.29
CA ILE A 134 -5.23 -2.03 5.54
C ILE A 134 -5.98 -1.10 6.49
N TYR A 135 -6.51 0.02 6.00
CA TYR A 135 -7.19 1.00 6.84
C TYR A 135 -8.63 0.61 7.19
N LEU A 136 -9.33 -0.07 6.29
CA LEU A 136 -10.76 -0.41 6.47
C LEU A 136 -11.01 -1.83 7.00
N ASP A 137 -10.05 -2.74 6.95
CA ASP A 137 -10.18 -4.14 7.40
C ASP A 137 -9.22 -4.39 8.55
N PHE A 138 -7.90 -4.35 8.28
CA PHE A 138 -6.88 -4.67 9.29
C PHE A 138 -6.93 -3.75 10.52
N LEU A 139 -6.90 -2.42 10.30
CA LEU A 139 -6.90 -1.43 11.38
C LEU A 139 -8.29 -1.24 12.02
N SER A 140 -9.37 -1.50 11.29
CA SER A 140 -10.75 -1.31 11.77
C SER A 140 -11.19 -2.33 12.85
N SER A 141 -10.44 -3.43 13.00
CA SER A 141 -10.73 -4.50 13.96
C SER A 141 -10.69 -4.07 15.43
N GLY A 142 -10.21 -2.87 15.74
CA GLY A 142 -10.09 -2.32 17.10
C GLY A 142 -8.86 -2.84 17.88
N LEU A 143 -8.19 -3.89 17.40
CA LEU A 143 -7.03 -4.50 18.06
C LEU A 143 -5.84 -3.55 18.27
N TYR A 144 -5.76 -2.49 17.45
CA TYR A 144 -4.64 -1.54 17.45
C TYR A 144 -5.14 -0.09 17.64
N PHE A 145 -6.23 0.09 18.37
CA PHE A 145 -6.86 1.40 18.57
C PHE A 145 -5.96 2.42 19.29
N GLU A 146 -5.24 2.01 20.34
CA GLU A 146 -4.28 2.89 21.03
C GLU A 146 -3.18 3.36 20.08
N TRP A 147 -2.60 2.43 19.31
CA TRP A 147 -1.61 2.76 18.29
C TRP A 147 -2.17 3.72 17.23
N LEU A 148 -3.44 3.56 16.84
CA LEU A 148 -4.10 4.45 15.88
C LEU A 148 -4.20 5.89 16.41
N ILE A 149 -4.61 6.05 17.66
CA ILE A 149 -4.70 7.36 18.32
C ILE A 149 -3.30 8.00 18.40
N GLU A 150 -2.34 7.29 18.98
CA GLU A 150 -0.99 7.83 19.22
C GLU A 150 -0.27 8.18 17.91
N THR A 151 -0.41 7.35 16.89
CA THR A 151 0.35 7.50 15.65
C THR A 151 -0.21 8.58 14.74
N PHE A 152 -1.53 8.81 14.79
CA PHE A 152 -2.22 9.76 13.92
C PHE A 152 -2.81 10.96 14.65
N ASP A 153 -2.51 11.11 15.94
CA ASP A 153 -2.99 12.20 16.79
C ASP A 153 -4.52 12.35 16.72
N LEU A 154 -5.22 11.21 16.85
CA LEU A 154 -6.68 11.16 16.72
C LEU A 154 -7.37 11.49 18.03
N ASP A 155 -8.53 12.13 17.95
CA ASP A 155 -9.44 12.28 19.08
C ASP A 155 -10.01 10.90 19.46
N PRO A 156 -9.78 10.39 20.69
CA PRO A 156 -10.32 9.10 21.12
C PRO A 156 -11.86 9.06 21.13
N ASP A 157 -12.53 10.21 21.32
CA ASP A 157 -13.99 10.30 21.37
C ASP A 157 -14.60 10.52 19.97
N ASN A 158 -13.80 10.92 18.98
CA ASN A 158 -14.18 10.98 17.57
C ASN A 158 -13.04 10.54 16.62
N PRO A 159 -12.72 9.24 16.57
CA PRO A 159 -11.55 8.74 15.85
C PRO A 159 -11.73 8.62 14.32
N TYR A 160 -12.89 9.05 13.79
CA TYR A 160 -13.30 8.90 12.38
C TYR A 160 -13.78 10.21 11.73
#